data_AF-A0A3D5UWJ6-F1
#
_entry.id   AF-A0A3D5UWJ6-F1
#
_cell.length_a   1.000
_cell.length_b   1.000
_cell.length_c   1.000
_cell.angle_alpha   90.00
_cell.angle_beta   90.00
_cell.angle_gamma   90.00
#
_symmetry.space_group_name_H-M   'P 1'
#
loop_
_entity.id
_entity.type
_entity.pdbx_description
1 polymer ?
#
loop_
_entity_poly.entity_id
_entity_poly.type
_entity_poly.pdbx_seq_one_letter_code
_entity_poly.pdbx_strand_id
1 'polypeptide(L)'
;PDAGKTTLTENLLLKGGAIRLAGQVKARGDSRRARSDWMKIEQDRGISVTSAVMTFEYKGIICNLLDTPGHEDFSEDTYRTLTAADSAIMVIDAAKG
;
A
#
# COMPACT_ATOMS: atom_id res chain seq x y z
N PRO A 1 -0.96 -13.52 -0.68
CA PRO A 1 -0.95 -12.38 0.29
C PRO A 1 0.37 -12.39 1.08
N ASP A 2 0.91 -11.21 1.43
CA ASP A 2 2.15 -11.01 2.20
C ASP A 2 3.50 -11.01 1.43
N ALA A 3 3.52 -10.56 0.18
CA ALA A 3 4.76 -10.41 -0.62
C ALA A 3 5.74 -9.31 -0.15
N GLY A 4 5.46 -8.63 0.96
CA GLY A 4 6.32 -7.55 1.48
C GLY A 4 6.02 -6.14 0.96
N LYS A 5 4.85 -5.89 0.34
CA LYS A 5 4.43 -4.55 -0.15
C LYS A 5 4.56 -3.46 0.92
N THR A 6 3.99 -3.68 2.10
CA THR A 6 4.03 -2.70 3.21
C THR A 6 5.46 -2.39 3.65
N THR A 7 6.33 -3.41 3.69
CA THR A 7 7.75 -3.26 4.04
C THR A 7 8.50 -2.47 2.97
N LEU A 8 8.21 -2.69 1.68
CA LEU A 8 8.80 -1.90 0.59
C LEU A 8 8.36 -0.43 0.69
N THR A 9 7.07 -0.17 0.90
CA THR A 9 6.50 1.17 1.05
C THR A 9 7.19 1.94 2.19
N GLU A 10 7.36 1.33 3.37
CA GLU A 10 8.09 1.93 4.49
C GLU A 10 9.51 2.34 4.09
N ASN A 11 10.24 1.43 3.43
CA ASN A 11 11.62 1.69 3.01
C ASN A 11 11.74 2.82 1.97
N LEU A 12 10.80 2.90 1.02
CA LEU A 12 10.76 3.98 0.04
C LEU A 12 10.56 5.34 0.71
N LEU A 13 9.61 5.42 1.65
CA LEU A 13 9.34 6.65 2.41
C LEU A 13 10.55 7.06 3.27
N LEU A 14 11.22 6.10 3.93
CA LEU A 14 12.44 6.38 4.69
C LEU A 14 13.55 6.94 3.80
N LYS A 15 13.77 6.34 2.63
CA LYS A 15 14.78 6.81 1.65
C LYS A 15 14.44 8.19 1.08
N GLY A 16 13.16 8.55 1.03
CA GLY A 16 12.68 9.88 0.66
C GLY A 16 12.67 10.91 1.81
N GLY A 17 13.19 10.57 3.00
CA GLY A 17 13.16 11.46 4.16
C GLY A 17 11.78 11.65 4.80
N ALA A 18 10.77 10.91 4.34
CA ALA A 18 9.39 10.97 4.84
C ALA A 18 9.21 10.14 6.13
N ILE A 19 10.03 10.39 7.14
CA ILE A 19 10.17 9.60 8.38
C ILE A 19 8.82 9.40 9.08
N ARG A 20 8.02 10.47 9.20
CA ARG A 20 6.70 10.40 9.85
C ARG A 20 5.71 9.51 9.10
N LEU A 21 5.71 9.59 7.77
CA LEU A 21 4.84 8.76 6.92
C LEU A 21 5.28 7.29 6.99
N ALA A 22 6.58 7.01 6.96
CA ALA A 22 7.11 5.67 7.13
C ALA A 22 6.68 5.03 8.47
N GLY A 23 6.77 5.78 9.57
CA GLY A 23 6.30 5.31 10.88
C GLY A 23 4.81 4.99 10.92
N GLN A 24 3.99 5.79 10.23
CA GLN A 24 2.54 5.54 10.10
C GLN A 24 2.24 4.27 9.28
N VAL A 25 2.98 4.04 8.18
CA VAL A 25 2.84 2.83 7.35
C VAL A 25 3.20 1.58 8.13
N LYS A 26 4.30 1.61 8.90
CA LYS A 26 4.72 0.52 9.77
C LYS A 26 3.65 0.16 10.80
N ALA A 27 3.17 1.17 11.54
CA ALA A 27 2.10 0.99 12.53
C ALA A 27 0.80 0.46 11.91
N ARG A 28 0.48 0.87 10.67
CA ARG A 28 -0.66 0.33 9.90
C ARG A 28 -0.43 -1.10 9.45
N GLY A 29 0.81 -1.49 9.11
CA GLY A 29 1.18 -2.87 8.79
C GLY A 29 1.04 -3.80 10.00
N ASP A 30 1.53 -3.37 11.15
CA ASP A 30 1.46 -4.13 12.40
C ASP A 30 0.01 -4.29 12.88
N SER A 31 -0.80 -3.23 12.78
CA SER A 31 -2.24 -3.29 13.07
C SER A 31 -3.04 -4.06 12.04
N ARG A 32 -2.59 -4.15 10.77
CA ARG A 32 -3.23 -4.97 9.72
C ARG A 32 -3.21 -6.47 10.03
N ARG A 33 -2.18 -6.98 10.72
CA ARG A 33 -2.13 -8.41 11.14
C ARG A 33 -3.24 -8.79 12.11
N ALA A 34 -3.78 -7.84 12.86
CA ALA A 34 -4.92 -8.04 13.77
C ALA A 34 -6.29 -7.75 13.11
N ARG A 35 -6.31 -7.36 11.83
CA ARG A 35 -7.44 -6.68 11.15
C ARG A 35 -8.16 -7.50 10.08
N SER A 36 -7.78 -8.76 9.87
CA SER A 36 -8.42 -9.66 8.90
C SER A 36 -9.95 -9.68 9.06
N ASP A 37 -10.43 -9.70 10.30
CA ASP A 37 -11.87 -9.72 10.60
C ASP A 37 -12.55 -8.37 10.35
N TRP A 38 -11.82 -7.26 10.47
CA TRP A 38 -12.34 -5.91 10.20
C TRP A 38 -12.48 -5.62 8.69
N MET A 39 -11.58 -6.17 7.88
CA MET A 39 -11.63 -6.04 6.41
C MET A 39 -12.88 -6.70 5.82
N LYS A 40 -13.29 -7.86 6.36
CA LYS A 40 -14.58 -8.48 6.00
C LYS A 40 -15.78 -7.57 6.35
N ILE A 41 -15.73 -6.93 7.52
CA ILE A 41 -16.79 -6.00 7.96
C ILE A 41 -16.85 -4.76 7.09
N GLU A 42 -15.71 -4.22 6.64
CA GLU A 42 -15.65 -3.08 5.70
C GLU A 42 -16.20 -3.46 4.32
N GLN A 43 -15.86 -4.64 3.80
CA GLN A 43 -16.46 -5.20 2.57
C GLN A 43 -17.97 -5.38 2.68
N ASP A 44 -18.46 -6.02 3.75
CA ASP A 44 -19.90 -6.25 4.00
C ASP A 44 -20.69 -4.94 4.16
N ARG A 45 -20.02 -3.85 4.54
CA ARG A 45 -20.61 -2.51 4.67
C ARG A 45 -20.46 -1.64 3.43
N GLY A 46 -19.82 -2.13 2.37
CA GLY A 46 -19.54 -1.34 1.16
C GLY A 46 -18.58 -0.17 1.40
N ILE A 47 -17.81 -0.20 2.49
CA ILE A 47 -16.83 0.84 2.82
C ILE A 47 -15.53 0.44 2.13
N SER A 48 -15.25 1.10 1.00
CA SER A 48 -14.05 0.83 0.22
C SER A 48 -12.78 1.00 1.07
N VAL A 49 -11.93 -0.03 1.12
CA VAL A 49 -10.60 0.02 1.73
C VAL A 49 -9.73 0.90 0.82
N THR A 50 -9.89 2.21 0.96
CA THR A 50 -9.29 3.20 0.07
C THR A 50 -7.77 3.05 -0.02
N SER A 51 -7.28 2.95 -1.26
CA SER A 51 -5.88 3.09 -1.63
C SER A 51 -5.30 4.35 -0.99
N ALA A 52 -4.20 4.23 -0.25
CA ALA A 52 -3.55 5.39 0.36
C ALA A 52 -2.54 5.98 -0.63
N VAL A 53 -2.72 7.24 -1.02
CA VAL A 53 -1.73 7.99 -1.79
C VAL A 53 -0.75 8.65 -0.83
N MET A 54 0.55 8.45 -1.05
CA MET A 54 1.63 9.03 -0.26
C MET A 54 2.60 9.77 -1.17
N THR A 55 2.90 11.02 -0.85
CA THR A 55 3.85 11.83 -1.60
C THR A 55 5.15 11.97 -0.81
N PHE A 56 6.28 11.75 -1.49
CA PHE A 56 7.62 11.98 -0.92
C PHE A 56 8.58 12.47 -2.00
N GLU A 57 9.67 13.11 -1.60
CA GLU A 57 10.72 13.55 -2.53
C GLU A 57 11.91 12.59 -2.47
N TYR A 58 12.44 12.21 -3.62
CA TYR A 58 13.68 11.44 -3.72
C TYR A 58 14.60 12.06 -4.76
N LYS A 59 15.77 12.56 -4.33
CA LYS A 59 16.78 13.18 -5.21
C LYS A 59 16.21 14.31 -6.09
N GLY A 60 15.36 15.19 -5.54
CA GLY A 60 14.74 16.28 -6.30
C GLY A 60 13.53 15.88 -7.13
N ILE A 61 13.11 14.61 -7.09
CA ILE A 61 11.95 14.11 -7.83
C ILE A 61 10.80 13.89 -6.84
N ILE A 62 9.62 14.45 -7.16
CA ILE A 62 8.39 14.21 -6.40
C ILE A 62 7.80 12.87 -6.84
N CYS A 63 7.71 11.94 -5.89
CA CYS A 63 7.14 10.61 -6.09
C CYS A 63 5.75 10.54 -5.43
N ASN A 64 4.74 10.14 -6.20
CA ASN A 64 3.41 9.81 -5.68
C ASN A 64 3.25 8.29 -5.68
N LEU A 65 3.21 7.70 -4.49
CA LEU A 65 3.07 6.27 -4.30
C LEU A 65 1.61 5.93 -3.95
N LEU A 66 1.00 5.08 -4.76
CA LEU A 66 -0.36 4.59 -4.54
C LEU A 66 -0.26 3.20 -3.92
N ASP A 67 -0.51 3.08 -2.61
CA ASP A 67 -0.56 1.78 -1.92
C ASP A 67 -1.92 1.13 -2.20
N THR A 68 -1.89 0.03 -2.96
CA THR A 68 -3.09 -0.76 -3.30
C THR A 68 -3.31 -1.88 -2.27
N PRO A 69 -4.57 -2.27 -2.00
CA PRO A 69 -4.89 -3.47 -1.22
C PRO A 69 -4.23 -4.75 -1.76
N GLY A 70 -4.30 -5.84 -0.99
CA GLY A 70 -3.77 -7.15 -1.42
C GLY A 70 -4.43 -7.65 -2.70
N HIS A 71 -3.80 -8.59 -3.41
CA HIS A 71 -4.33 -9.14 -4.68
C HIS A 71 -5.73 -9.78 -4.53
N GLU A 72 -6.05 -10.32 -3.35
CA GLU A 72 -7.38 -10.86 -3.03
C GLU A 72 -8.47 -9.79 -2.95
N ASP A 73 -8.09 -8.52 -2.77
CA ASP A 73 -8.99 -7.38 -2.56
C ASP A 73 -9.08 -6.46 -3.80
N PHE A 74 -8.53 -6.88 -4.95
CA PHE A 74 -8.57 -6.10 -6.19
C PHE A 74 -9.99 -6.08 -6.79
N SER A 75 -10.77 -5.06 -6.40
CA SER A 75 -12.05 -4.71 -7.03
C SER A 75 -11.85 -3.76 -8.24
N GLU A 76 -12.88 -3.55 -9.05
CA GLU A 76 -12.90 -2.60 -10.19
C GLU A 76 -12.42 -1.18 -9.79
N ASP A 77 -12.67 -0.75 -8.55
CA ASP A 77 -12.21 0.54 -8.03
C ASP A 77 -10.69 0.61 -7.80
N THR A 78 -10.04 -0.53 -7.56
CA THR A 78 -8.57 -0.61 -7.50
C THR A 78 -7.95 -0.42 -8.90
N TYR A 79 -8.62 -0.89 -9.95
CA TYR A 79 -8.18 -0.66 -11.33
C TYR A 79 -8.25 0.82 -11.73
N ARG A 80 -9.27 1.57 -11.29
CA ARG A 80 -9.30 3.03 -11.54
C ARG A 80 -8.12 3.74 -10.90
N THR A 81 -7.71 3.32 -9.71
CA THR A 81 -6.54 3.88 -9.02
C THR A 81 -5.26 3.67 -9.84
N LEU A 82 -5.12 2.51 -10.51
CA LEU A 82 -3.98 2.23 -11.39
C LEU A 82 -3.96 3.09 -12.65
N THR A 83 -5.13 3.53 -13.17
CA THR A 83 -5.16 4.44 -14.33
C THR A 83 -4.58 5.82 -14.03
N ALA A 84 -4.47 6.19 -12.75
CA ALA A 84 -3.85 7.44 -12.31
C ALA A 84 -2.31 7.34 -12.16
N ALA A 85 -1.73 6.15 -12.36
CA ALA A 85 -0.30 5.92 -12.21
C ALA A 85 0.37 5.70 -13.57
N ASP A 86 1.51 6.37 -13.78
CA ASP A 86 2.31 6.21 -15.00
C ASP A 86 3.11 4.89 -15.01
N SER A 87 3.26 4.24 -13.86
CA SER A 87 4.08 3.04 -13.68
C SER A 87 3.63 2.20 -12.50
N ALA A 88 3.93 0.90 -12.53
CA ALA A 88 3.59 -0.05 -11.48
C ALA A 88 4.84 -0.79 -10.98
N ILE A 89 4.87 -1.08 -9.67
CA ILE A 89 5.90 -1.91 -9.02
C ILE A 89 5.23 -3.19 -8.52
N MET A 90 5.59 -4.33 -9.10
CA MET A 90 5.14 -5.64 -8.63
C MET A 90 6.16 -6.22 -7.67
N VAL A 91 5.70 -6.58 -6.46
CA VAL A 91 6.53 -7.20 -5.43
C VAL A 91 6.17 -8.67 -5.35
N ILE A 92 7.18 -9.52 -5.49
CA ILE A 92 7.07 -10.98 -5.48
C ILE A 92 7.80 -11.53 -4.25
N ASP A 93 7.16 -12.46 -3.54
CA ASP A 93 7.82 -13.25 -2.51
C ASP A 93 8.66 -14.34 -3.19
N ALA A 94 9.98 -14.22 -3.12
CA ALA A 94 10.90 -15.18 -3.76
C ALA A 94 10.70 -16.63 -3.29
N ALA A 95 10.16 -16.85 -2.08
CA ALA A 95 9.89 -18.19 -1.58
C ALA A 95 8.58 -18.80 -2.13
N LYS A 96 7.65 -17.95 -2.61
CA LYS A 96 6.31 -18.38 -3.07
C LYS A 96 6.08 -18.20 -4.56
N GLY A 97 6.91 -17.40 -5.23
CA GLY A 97 6.77 -17.06 -6.65
C GLY A 97 5.84 -15.89 -6.91
#